data_AF-A0A835H4N2-F1
#
_entry.id   AF-A0A835H4N2-F1
#
_cell.length_a   1.000
_cell.length_b   1.000
_cell.length_c   1.000
_cell.angle_alpha   90.00
_cell.angle_beta   90.00
_cell.angle_gamma   90.00
#
_symmetry.space_group_name_H-M   'P 1'
#
loop_
_entity.id
_entity.type
_entity.pdbx_description
1 polymer ?
#
loop_
_entity_poly.entity_id
_entity_poly.type
_entity_poly.pdbx_seq_one_letter_code
_entity_poly.pdbx_strand_id
1 'polypeptide(L)'
;MSTQVRMIPFCARANKQSMYCRLLRGLVQRSEVLRVGTIFASAFLRAIKASLGRTKSEFADFIETQCSEKSWEGIIKKLWPRTKYVDVIVIGSTAQYILMLEFYSGGLPLVSTMYASSECYFGLNLNPLSKASDVSYTLLPNMAYFEFLPVEKNHGQVHQGVQCNGTSDHSLKEEEDDIKEEAVDLTTVKCGHYYELVVTTFT
;
A
#
# COMPACT_ATOMS: atom_id res chain seq x y z
N MET A 1 -16.41 25.79 -13.08
CA MET A 1 -14.94 25.70 -13.26
C MET A 1 -14.51 24.39 -12.65
N SER A 2 -14.19 23.39 -13.48
CA SER A 2 -13.87 22.03 -13.03
C SER A 2 -12.44 22.02 -12.48
N THR A 3 -12.30 22.00 -11.16
CA THR A 3 -11.00 21.82 -10.50
C THR A 3 -10.58 20.36 -10.69
N GLN A 4 -10.05 20.04 -11.87
CA GLN A 4 -9.49 18.73 -12.14
C GLN A 4 -8.27 18.58 -11.24
N VAL A 5 -8.42 17.85 -10.13
CA VAL A 5 -7.32 17.57 -9.19
C VAL A 5 -6.24 16.81 -9.95
N ARG A 6 -5.13 17.50 -10.29
CA ARG A 6 -4.03 16.90 -11.05
C ARG A 6 -3.27 15.92 -10.17
N MET A 7 -3.47 14.64 -10.46
CA MET A 7 -2.74 13.50 -9.89
C MET A 7 -1.69 13.03 -10.90
N ILE A 8 -0.51 12.65 -10.42
CA ILE A 8 0.45 11.87 -11.21
C ILE A 8 0.33 10.40 -10.77
N PRO A 9 -0.31 9.51 -11.55
CA PRO A 9 -0.35 8.09 -11.23
C PRO A 9 0.92 7.38 -11.74
N PHE A 10 1.73 6.83 -10.85
CA PHE A 10 2.85 5.96 -11.21
C PHE A 10 2.40 4.49 -11.17
N CYS A 11 2.25 3.86 -12.34
CA CYS A 11 1.84 2.46 -12.47
C CYS A 11 3.02 1.56 -12.85
N ALA A 12 3.22 0.45 -12.13
CA ALA A 12 4.34 -0.47 -12.34
C ALA A 12 4.32 -1.19 -13.70
N ARG A 13 3.14 -1.35 -14.32
CA ARG A 13 2.97 -2.02 -15.63
C ARG A 13 3.16 -1.08 -16.82
N ALA A 14 3.43 0.21 -16.57
CA ALA A 14 3.72 1.16 -17.61
C ALA A 14 5.12 0.91 -18.19
N ASN A 15 5.23 0.90 -19.52
CA ASN A 15 6.53 0.86 -20.18
C ASN A 15 7.38 2.10 -19.77
N LYS A 16 8.71 2.00 -19.93
CA LYS A 16 9.65 3.07 -19.52
C LYS A 16 9.25 4.44 -20.08
N GLN A 17 8.77 4.47 -21.32
CA GLN A 17 8.32 5.68 -22.00
C GLN A 17 7.10 6.31 -21.32
N SER A 18 6.09 5.51 -20.98
CA SER A 18 4.87 5.97 -20.33
C SER A 18 5.13 6.49 -18.90
N MET A 19 6.07 5.88 -18.18
CA MET A 19 6.54 6.41 -16.88
C MET A 19 7.26 7.75 -17.05
N TYR A 20 8.17 7.85 -18.02
CA TYR A 20 8.90 9.07 -18.32
C TYR A 20 7.97 10.23 -18.72
N CYS A 21 7.00 9.98 -19.62
CA CYS A 21 6.03 10.99 -20.03
C CYS A 21 5.16 11.48 -18.86
N ARG A 22 4.72 10.59 -17.96
CA ARG A 22 3.95 10.98 -16.77
C ARG A 22 4.80 11.82 -15.80
N LEU A 23 6.05 11.42 -15.58
CA LEU A 23 6.98 12.17 -14.74
C LEU A 23 7.25 13.56 -15.32
N LEU A 24 7.60 13.66 -16.60
CA LEU A 24 7.84 14.94 -17.28
C LEU A 24 6.63 15.86 -17.21
N ARG A 25 5.44 15.34 -17.50
CA ARG A 25 4.21 16.14 -17.41
C ARG A 25 3.97 16.64 -15.99
N GLY A 26 4.23 15.79 -14.99
CA GLY A 26 4.17 16.14 -13.59
C GLY A 26 5.15 17.23 -13.18
N LEU A 27 6.37 17.20 -13.72
CA LEU A 27 7.42 18.18 -13.49
C LEU A 27 7.09 19.53 -14.16
N VAL A 28 6.65 19.52 -15.42
CA VAL A 28 6.22 20.74 -16.14
C VAL A 28 5.07 21.44 -15.43
N GLN A 29 4.14 20.66 -14.86
CA GLN A 29 2.95 21.17 -14.17
C GLN A 29 3.12 21.21 -12.64
N ARG A 30 4.35 21.32 -12.13
CA ARG A 30 4.63 21.08 -10.70
C ARG A 30 3.86 21.97 -9.73
N SER A 31 3.54 23.19 -10.14
CA SER A 31 2.79 24.17 -9.36
C SER A 31 1.29 23.86 -9.30
N GLU A 32 0.82 22.87 -10.06
CA GLU A 32 -0.58 22.46 -10.10
C GLU A 32 -0.81 21.09 -9.45
N VAL A 33 0.26 20.37 -9.10
CA VAL A 33 0.18 19.05 -8.47
C VAL A 33 -0.18 19.20 -7.00
N LEU A 34 -1.35 18.68 -6.63
CA LEU A 34 -1.86 18.69 -5.25
C LEU A 34 -1.71 17.33 -4.55
N ARG A 35 -1.56 16.25 -5.32
CA ARG A 35 -1.36 14.90 -4.81
C ARG A 35 -0.44 14.11 -5.75
N VAL A 36 0.43 13.31 -5.17
CA VAL A 36 1.34 12.41 -5.90
C VAL A 36 0.92 10.99 -5.59
N GLY A 37 0.61 10.19 -6.63
CA GLY A 37 0.14 8.83 -6.47
C GLY A 37 1.22 7.82 -6.88
N THR A 38 1.69 6.99 -5.96
CA THR A 38 2.62 5.90 -6.28
C THR A 38 1.92 4.58 -6.05
N ILE A 39 1.57 3.86 -7.12
CA ILE A 39 1.00 2.51 -6.95
C ILE A 39 2.06 1.58 -6.34
N PHE A 40 3.35 1.91 -6.48
CA PHE A 40 4.45 1.39 -5.64
C PHE A 40 5.57 2.44 -5.50
N ALA A 41 6.13 2.60 -4.30
CA ALA A 41 7.29 3.48 -4.02
C ALA A 41 8.49 3.20 -4.96
N SER A 42 8.65 1.93 -5.36
CA SER A 42 9.70 1.49 -6.30
C SER A 42 9.56 2.06 -7.71
N ALA A 43 8.34 2.32 -8.18
CA ALA A 43 8.08 2.87 -9.50
C ALA A 43 8.49 4.35 -9.60
N PHE A 44 8.34 5.09 -8.50
CA PHE A 44 8.80 6.48 -8.36
C PHE A 44 10.32 6.59 -8.50
N LEU A 45 11.07 5.77 -7.76
CA LEU A 45 12.53 5.74 -7.81
C LEU A 45 13.08 5.41 -9.20
N ARG A 46 12.43 4.49 -9.91
CA ARG A 46 12.83 4.11 -11.28
C ARG A 46 12.56 5.23 -12.29
N ALA A 47 11.46 5.97 -12.12
CA ALA A 47 11.11 7.08 -13.01
C ALA A 47 12.13 8.23 -12.91
N ILE A 48 12.53 8.60 -11.69
CA ILE A 48 13.49 9.71 -11.49
C ILE A 48 14.88 9.34 -12.01
N LYS A 49 15.36 8.12 -11.75
CA LYS A 49 16.65 7.66 -12.32
C LYS A 49 16.66 7.70 -13.86
N ALA A 50 15.51 7.47 -14.50
CA ALA A 50 15.39 7.53 -15.95
C ALA A 50 15.26 8.95 -16.52
N SER A 51 14.84 9.95 -15.70
CA SER A 51 14.59 11.31 -16.19
C SER A 51 15.83 12.20 -16.33
N LEU A 52 16.96 11.81 -15.73
CA LEU A 52 18.20 12.61 -15.66
C LEU A 52 18.96 12.77 -17.00
N GLY A 53 18.31 12.49 -18.13
CA GLY A 53 18.98 12.29 -19.41
C GLY A 53 19.06 13.48 -20.37
N ARG A 54 18.11 14.43 -20.41
CA ARG A 54 18.10 15.48 -21.46
C ARG A 54 17.37 16.79 -21.12
N THR A 55 17.93 17.86 -21.69
CA THR A 55 17.52 19.28 -21.83
C THR A 55 18.05 20.26 -20.77
N LYS A 56 18.64 21.39 -21.24
CA LYS A 56 19.10 22.55 -20.45
C LYS A 56 18.10 23.69 -20.63
N SER A 57 17.46 24.09 -19.54
CA SER A 57 16.51 25.18 -19.35
C SER A 57 16.60 25.54 -17.87
N GLU A 58 16.29 26.77 -17.44
CA GLU A 58 16.29 27.15 -16.00
C GLU A 58 15.50 26.15 -15.13
N PHE A 59 14.44 25.57 -15.69
CA PHE A 59 13.68 24.50 -15.05
C PHE A 59 14.49 23.19 -14.93
N ALA A 60 15.22 22.80 -15.96
CA ALA A 60 16.09 21.64 -15.91
C ALA A 60 17.26 21.85 -14.94
N ASP A 61 17.83 23.05 -14.89
CA ASP A 61 18.89 23.41 -13.93
C ASP A 61 18.37 23.32 -12.49
N PHE A 62 17.12 23.74 -12.25
CA PHE A 62 16.44 23.53 -10.96
C PHE A 62 16.29 22.05 -10.62
N ILE A 63 15.80 21.23 -11.55
CA ILE A 63 15.64 19.78 -11.33
C ILE A 63 16.99 19.12 -11.09
N GLU A 64 18.01 19.47 -11.87
CA GLU A 64 19.37 18.97 -11.74
C GLU A 64 19.96 19.34 -10.38
N THR A 65 19.77 20.58 -9.92
CA THR A 65 20.20 21.03 -8.60
C THR A 65 19.56 20.19 -7.50
N GLN A 66 18.23 20.03 -7.52
CA GLN A 66 17.51 19.24 -6.51
C GLN A 66 17.87 17.75 -6.54
N CYS A 67 18.11 17.17 -7.73
CA CYS A 67 18.49 15.76 -7.87
C CYS A 67 19.96 15.49 -7.53
N SER A 68 20.82 16.51 -7.64
CA SER A 68 22.26 16.41 -7.35
C SER A 68 22.57 16.56 -5.86
N GLU A 69 21.57 16.88 -5.03
CA GLU A 69 21.74 16.92 -3.58
C GLU A 69 22.09 15.52 -3.02
N LYS A 70 22.96 15.50 -2.00
CA LYS A 70 23.42 14.26 -1.34
C LYS A 70 22.30 13.49 -0.66
N SER A 71 21.27 14.20 -0.19
CA SER A 71 20.09 13.62 0.43
C SER A 71 18.85 13.96 -0.38
N TRP A 72 18.06 12.94 -0.68
CA TRP A 72 16.78 13.08 -1.36
C TRP A 72 15.60 13.15 -0.37
N GLU A 73 15.89 13.43 0.89
CA GLU A 73 14.86 13.68 1.89
C GLU A 73 13.94 14.82 1.43
N GLY A 74 12.63 14.56 1.48
CA GLY A 74 11.61 15.52 1.06
C GLY A 74 11.62 15.86 -0.43
N ILE A 75 12.26 15.05 -1.29
CA ILE A 75 12.33 15.31 -2.73
C ILE A 75 10.95 15.51 -3.38
N ILE A 76 9.91 14.83 -2.89
CA ILE A 76 8.54 15.00 -3.39
C ILE A 76 8.07 16.44 -3.15
N LYS A 77 8.29 16.97 -1.95
CA LYS A 77 7.91 18.34 -1.58
C LYS A 77 8.76 19.38 -2.31
N LYS A 78 10.03 19.09 -2.57
CA LYS A 78 10.95 19.95 -3.35
C LYS A 78 10.52 20.06 -4.82
N LEU A 79 10.24 18.93 -5.45
CA LEU A 79 9.80 18.86 -6.85
C LEU A 79 8.39 19.42 -7.01
N TRP A 80 7.46 19.03 -6.13
CA TRP A 80 6.04 19.41 -6.15
C TRP A 80 5.64 20.13 -4.85
N PRO A 81 5.97 21.43 -4.72
CA PRO A 81 5.80 22.18 -3.47
C PRO A 81 4.35 22.38 -3.02
N ARG A 82 3.38 22.19 -3.93
CA ARG A 82 1.95 22.31 -3.61
C ARG A 82 1.27 20.98 -3.24
N THR A 83 2.03 19.89 -3.21
CA THR A 83 1.52 18.57 -2.79
C THR A 83 1.00 18.64 -1.36
N LYS A 84 -0.20 18.11 -1.16
CA LYS A 84 -0.89 18.05 0.13
C LYS A 84 -0.71 16.71 0.82
N TYR A 85 -0.65 15.63 0.05
CA TYR A 85 -0.47 14.27 0.53
C TYR A 85 0.07 13.34 -0.57
N VAL A 86 0.59 12.19 -0.17
CA VAL A 86 1.02 11.12 -1.07
C VAL A 86 -0.03 10.02 -1.03
N ASP A 87 -0.64 9.71 -2.17
CA ASP A 87 -1.65 8.65 -2.32
C ASP A 87 -0.93 7.32 -2.59
N VAL A 88 -0.99 6.39 -1.63
CA VAL A 88 -0.21 5.16 -1.65
C VAL A 88 -0.91 4.01 -0.94
N ILE A 89 -0.75 2.80 -1.47
CA ILE A 89 -1.20 1.57 -0.80
C ILE A 89 -0.17 1.23 0.29
N VAL A 90 -0.59 1.16 1.55
CA VAL A 90 0.31 0.85 2.69
C VAL A 90 0.09 -0.55 3.26
N ILE A 91 -0.73 -1.37 2.60
CA ILE A 91 -1.13 -2.71 3.09
C ILE A 91 -0.08 -3.77 2.70
N GLY A 92 0.01 -4.81 3.52
CA GLY A 92 0.72 -6.05 3.22
C GLY A 92 2.21 -5.83 2.97
N SER A 93 2.74 -6.42 1.90
CA SER A 93 4.15 -6.28 1.52
C SER A 93 4.56 -4.85 1.15
N THR A 94 3.62 -3.91 0.96
CA THR A 94 3.95 -2.51 0.70
C THR A 94 4.26 -1.73 1.98
N ALA A 95 3.82 -2.23 3.15
CA ALA A 95 4.09 -1.62 4.44
C ALA A 95 5.60 -1.47 4.73
N GLN A 96 6.44 -2.37 4.20
CA GLN A 96 7.89 -2.29 4.34
C GLN A 96 8.51 -1.01 3.72
N TYR A 97 7.80 -0.35 2.81
CA TYR A 97 8.27 0.88 2.15
C TYR A 97 7.82 2.16 2.87
N ILE A 98 7.04 2.07 3.96
CA ILE A 98 6.51 3.24 4.68
C ILE A 98 7.65 4.19 5.09
N LEU A 99 8.71 3.67 5.72
CA LEU A 99 9.86 4.49 6.16
C LEU A 99 10.55 5.21 4.99
N MET A 100 10.68 4.53 3.86
CA MET A 100 11.26 5.10 2.64
C MET A 100 10.36 6.20 2.06
N LEU A 101 9.04 5.98 2.05
CA LEU A 101 8.07 6.96 1.61
C LEU A 101 8.07 8.19 2.52
N GLU A 102 8.11 8.01 3.84
CA GLU A 102 8.23 9.09 4.81
C GLU A 102 9.47 9.94 4.54
N PHE A 103 10.63 9.30 4.33
CA PHE A 103 11.87 9.98 3.96
C PHE A 103 11.74 10.84 2.69
N TYR A 104 11.23 10.30 1.58
CA TYR A 104 11.08 11.06 0.33
C TYR A 104 9.94 12.09 0.36
N SER A 105 8.93 11.86 1.20
CA SER A 105 7.77 12.75 1.34
C SER A 105 8.10 14.03 2.09
N GLY A 106 9.05 13.99 3.04
CA GLY A 106 9.40 15.14 3.87
C GLY A 106 8.24 15.57 4.79
N GLY A 107 7.54 14.59 5.36
CA GLY A 107 6.44 14.79 6.31
C GLY A 107 5.07 15.05 5.66
N LEU A 108 4.90 14.74 4.37
CA LEU A 108 3.56 14.74 3.76
C LEU A 108 2.77 13.52 4.27
N PRO A 109 1.47 13.67 4.57
CA PRO A 109 0.61 12.54 4.94
C PRO A 109 0.63 11.45 3.86
N LEU A 110 0.83 10.20 4.29
CA LEU A 110 0.67 9.02 3.44
C LEU A 110 -0.78 8.55 3.54
N VAL A 111 -1.53 8.73 2.47
CA VAL A 111 -2.97 8.47 2.42
C VAL A 111 -3.20 7.18 1.64
N SER A 112 -3.81 6.21 2.29
CA SER A 112 -4.26 4.98 1.64
C SER A 112 -5.76 5.00 1.53
N THR A 113 -6.26 5.23 0.32
CA THR A 113 -7.67 5.56 0.11
C THR A 113 -8.57 4.32 0.01
N MET A 114 -8.05 3.23 -0.58
CA MET A 114 -8.88 2.14 -1.08
C MET A 114 -8.22 0.79 -0.87
N TYR A 115 -9.05 -0.20 -0.56
CA TYR A 115 -8.71 -1.62 -0.56
C TYR A 115 -9.47 -2.30 -1.69
N ALA A 116 -8.74 -2.87 -2.65
CA ALA A 116 -9.28 -3.50 -3.85
C ALA A 116 -8.33 -4.57 -4.42
N SER A 117 -8.87 -5.49 -5.20
CA SER A 117 -8.14 -6.46 -6.02
C SER A 117 -8.51 -6.31 -7.50
N SER A 118 -7.95 -7.17 -8.36
CA SER A 118 -8.40 -7.30 -9.76
C SER A 118 -9.81 -7.88 -9.89
N GLU A 119 -10.31 -8.54 -8.85
CA GLU A 119 -11.59 -9.25 -8.85
C GLU A 119 -12.72 -8.39 -8.27
N CYS A 120 -12.41 -7.52 -7.30
CA CYS A 120 -13.41 -6.68 -6.65
C CYS A 120 -12.82 -5.43 -6.00
N TYR A 121 -13.61 -4.35 -5.96
CA TYR A 121 -13.38 -3.22 -5.07
C TYR A 121 -13.97 -3.55 -3.71
N PHE A 122 -13.17 -3.57 -2.65
CA PHE A 122 -13.65 -4.05 -1.35
C PHE A 122 -14.15 -2.92 -0.46
N GLY A 123 -13.33 -1.88 -0.28
CA GLY A 123 -13.59 -0.89 0.76
C GLY A 123 -12.75 0.38 0.64
N LEU A 124 -13.08 1.33 1.52
CA LEU A 124 -12.45 2.64 1.59
C LEU A 124 -11.91 2.91 3.00
N ASN A 125 -10.82 3.66 3.07
CA ASN A 125 -10.37 4.22 4.33
C ASN A 125 -11.19 5.48 4.66
N LEU A 126 -12.04 5.38 5.68
CA LEU A 126 -12.87 6.51 6.13
C LEU A 126 -12.10 7.55 6.94
N ASN A 127 -10.90 7.20 7.42
CA ASN A 127 -9.98 8.11 8.09
C ASN A 127 -8.65 8.24 7.31
N PRO A 128 -8.67 8.88 6.13
CA PRO A 128 -7.53 8.89 5.19
C PRO A 128 -6.26 9.55 5.75
N LEU A 129 -6.36 10.37 6.79
CA LEU A 129 -5.24 11.07 7.41
C LEU A 129 -4.68 10.34 8.65
N SER A 130 -5.15 9.12 8.94
CA SER A 130 -4.56 8.27 9.97
C SER A 130 -3.09 7.97 9.68
N LYS A 131 -2.34 7.56 10.70
CA LYS A 131 -0.98 7.04 10.48
C LYS A 131 -1.04 5.80 9.59
N ALA A 132 0.02 5.57 8.81
CA ALA A 132 0.10 4.42 7.92
C ALA A 132 0.01 3.07 8.67
N SER A 133 0.42 3.03 9.95
CA SER A 133 0.28 1.86 10.83
C SER A 133 -1.15 1.58 11.30
N ASP A 134 -2.01 2.60 11.27
CA ASP A 134 -3.33 2.58 11.92
C ASP A 134 -4.45 2.59 10.89
N VAL A 135 -4.13 2.30 9.62
CA VAL A 135 -5.09 2.31 8.52
C VAL A 135 -6.08 1.16 8.68
N SER A 136 -7.37 1.50 8.56
CA SER A 136 -8.47 0.55 8.50
C SER A 136 -9.33 0.83 7.28
N TYR A 137 -9.90 -0.22 6.71
CA TYR A 137 -10.79 -0.12 5.55
C TYR A 137 -12.19 -0.56 5.94
N THR A 138 -13.17 0.26 5.62
CA THR A 138 -14.57 -0.09 5.73
C THR A 138 -15.00 -0.74 4.43
N LEU A 139 -15.38 -2.02 4.51
CA LEU A 139 -15.93 -2.75 3.38
C LEU A 139 -17.28 -2.15 2.98
N LEU A 140 -17.50 -2.06 1.67
CA LEU A 140 -18.70 -1.49 1.09
C LEU A 140 -19.66 -2.63 0.73
N PRO A 141 -20.75 -2.86 1.49
CA PRO A 141 -21.61 -4.05 1.35
C PRO A 141 -22.26 -4.22 -0.02
N ASN A 142 -22.27 -3.16 -0.83
CA ASN A 142 -22.85 -3.16 -2.17
C ASN A 142 -21.86 -3.55 -3.28
N MET A 143 -20.58 -3.79 -2.96
CA MET A 143 -19.56 -4.14 -3.96
C MET A 143 -19.47 -5.64 -4.22
N ALA A 144 -19.72 -6.46 -3.21
CA ALA A 144 -19.73 -7.92 -3.27
C ALA A 144 -20.41 -8.48 -2.02
N TYR A 145 -20.69 -9.79 -2.02
CA TYR A 145 -21.00 -10.51 -0.79
C TYR A 145 -19.70 -10.88 -0.09
N PHE A 146 -19.61 -10.60 1.22
CA PHE A 146 -18.38 -10.77 2.02
C PHE A 146 -18.60 -11.77 3.15
N GLU A 147 -17.74 -12.77 3.17
CA GLU A 147 -17.69 -13.83 4.18
C GLU A 147 -16.27 -13.89 4.78
N PHE A 148 -16.17 -14.40 6.00
CA PHE A 148 -14.95 -14.37 6.80
C PHE A 148 -14.69 -15.72 7.44
N LEU A 149 -13.60 -16.38 7.04
CA LEU A 149 -13.13 -17.61 7.68
C LEU A 149 -12.23 -17.22 8.87
N PRO A 150 -12.55 -17.61 10.12
CA PRO A 150 -11.68 -17.38 11.26
C PRO A 150 -10.24 -17.86 11.01
N VAL A 151 -9.26 -17.18 11.60
CA VAL A 151 -7.86 -17.61 11.57
C VAL A 151 -7.33 -17.68 12.99
N GLU A 152 -6.95 -18.87 13.44
CA GLU A 152 -6.29 -19.04 14.73
C GLU A 152 -4.92 -18.36 14.73
N LYS A 153 -4.68 -17.51 15.74
CA LYS A 153 -3.32 -17.04 16.01
C LYS A 153 -2.54 -18.20 16.62
N ASN A 154 -1.69 -18.84 15.83
CA ASN A 154 -0.60 -19.66 16.36
C ASN A 154 0.36 -18.78 17.19
N HIS A 155 0.02 -18.52 18.45
CA HIS A 155 0.96 -18.02 19.42
C HIS A 155 1.99 -19.13 19.65
N GLY A 156 3.15 -19.02 19.00
CA GLY A 156 4.28 -19.91 19.23
C GLY A 156 4.62 -19.97 20.71
N GLN A 157 4.25 -21.06 21.38
CA GLN A 157 4.87 -21.45 22.62
C GLN A 157 6.29 -21.88 22.30
N VAL A 158 7.25 -21.01 22.59
CA VAL A 158 8.64 -21.38 22.83
C VAL A 158 8.66 -22.19 24.13
N HIS A 159 8.33 -23.49 24.07
CA HIS A 159 8.76 -24.43 25.09
C HIS A 159 10.16 -24.89 24.73
N GLN A 160 11.12 -24.16 25.29
CA GLN A 160 12.50 -24.57 25.45
C GLN A 160 12.52 -25.83 26.32
N GLY A 161 12.88 -26.97 25.71
CA GLY A 161 12.93 -28.26 26.40
C GLY A 161 13.43 -29.34 25.46
N VAL A 162 14.74 -29.32 25.17
CA VAL A 162 15.44 -30.50 24.67
C VAL A 162 15.31 -31.59 25.72
N GLN A 163 14.59 -32.67 25.42
CA GLN A 163 14.90 -33.97 26.02
C GLN A 163 14.48 -35.12 25.11
N CYS A 164 15.50 -35.81 24.61
CA CYS A 164 15.40 -37.09 23.93
C CYS A 164 15.20 -38.20 24.98
N ASN A 165 14.21 -39.09 24.78
CA ASN A 165 14.35 -40.56 24.86
C ASN A 165 12.99 -41.31 24.80
N GLY A 166 12.88 -42.25 23.86
CA GLY A 166 12.61 -43.67 24.12
C GLY A 166 11.23 -44.16 24.57
N THR A 167 10.48 -44.72 23.59
CA THR A 167 9.61 -45.92 23.63
C THR A 167 8.22 -45.92 24.31
N SER A 168 7.20 -46.12 23.45
CA SER A 168 5.92 -46.90 23.56
C SER A 168 5.02 -46.66 24.79
N ASP A 169 3.70 -46.47 24.69
CA ASP A 169 2.75 -47.25 23.88
C ASP A 169 1.34 -46.59 23.92
N HIS A 170 0.54 -46.92 22.91
CA HIS A 170 -0.92 -46.94 22.87
C HIS A 170 -1.80 -45.66 22.87
N SER A 171 -2.50 -45.52 21.74
CA SER A 171 -3.83 -44.92 21.51
C SER A 171 -3.87 -43.50 20.94
N LEU A 172 -3.56 -43.42 19.64
CA LEU A 172 -4.11 -42.40 18.75
C LEU A 172 -5.63 -42.42 18.85
N LYS A 173 -6.19 -41.45 19.58
CA LYS A 173 -7.48 -40.89 19.19
C LYS A 173 -7.17 -39.74 18.27
N GLU A 174 -7.13 -40.04 16.98
CA GLU A 174 -7.41 -39.06 15.94
C GLU A 174 -8.87 -38.68 16.11
N GLU A 175 -9.15 -37.77 17.03
CA GLU A 175 -10.30 -36.88 16.88
C GLU A 175 -9.87 -35.87 15.81
N GLU A 176 -9.99 -36.28 14.55
CA GLU A 176 -10.22 -35.34 13.45
C GLU A 176 -11.56 -34.66 13.76
N ASP A 177 -11.51 -33.70 14.68
CA ASP A 177 -12.54 -32.70 14.82
C ASP A 177 -12.43 -31.86 13.55
N ASP A 178 -13.20 -32.28 12.55
CA ASP A 178 -13.52 -31.59 11.31
C ASP A 178 -14.32 -30.33 11.69
N ILE A 179 -13.69 -29.43 12.47
CA ILE A 179 -14.20 -28.08 12.70
C ILE A 179 -14.03 -27.39 11.36
N LYS A 180 -15.04 -27.56 10.49
CA LYS A 180 -15.30 -26.60 9.44
C LYS A 180 -15.47 -25.27 10.14
N GLU A 181 -14.41 -24.46 10.13
CA GLU A 181 -14.50 -23.07 10.55
C GLU A 181 -15.55 -22.42 9.64
N GLU A 182 -16.77 -22.35 10.15
CA GLU A 182 -17.91 -21.83 9.42
C GLU A 182 -17.65 -20.37 9.11
N ALA A 183 -17.74 -20.00 7.84
CA ALA A 183 -17.57 -18.62 7.42
C ALA A 183 -18.66 -17.76 8.09
N VAL A 184 -18.26 -16.60 8.61
CA VAL A 184 -19.18 -15.65 9.23
C VAL A 184 -19.46 -14.48 8.29
N ASP A 185 -20.68 -13.94 8.37
CA ASP A 185 -21.09 -12.78 7.58
C ASP A 185 -20.38 -11.48 7.99
N LEU A 186 -20.38 -10.49 7.09
CA LEU A 186 -19.85 -9.14 7.34
C LEU A 186 -20.36 -8.47 8.63
N THR A 187 -21.59 -8.74 9.04
CA THR A 187 -22.21 -8.10 10.22
C THR A 187 -21.90 -8.80 11.53
N THR A 188 -21.34 -10.01 11.49
CA THR A 188 -21.14 -10.87 12.68
C THR A 188 -19.67 -11.03 13.07
N VAL A 189 -18.75 -10.42 12.32
CA VAL A 189 -17.32 -10.37 12.66
C VAL A 189 -17.07 -9.74 14.04
N LYS A 190 -16.08 -10.27 14.76
CA LYS A 190 -15.73 -9.82 16.11
C LYS A 190 -14.47 -8.96 16.10
N CYS A 191 -14.51 -7.85 16.84
CA CYS A 191 -13.33 -7.00 17.00
C CYS A 191 -12.14 -7.79 17.58
N GLY A 192 -10.93 -7.54 17.08
CA GLY A 192 -9.69 -8.17 17.55
C GLY A 192 -9.45 -9.60 17.04
N HIS A 193 -10.37 -10.18 16.27
CA HIS A 193 -10.21 -11.48 15.63
C HIS A 193 -9.64 -11.33 14.22
N TYR A 194 -9.03 -12.41 13.72
CA TYR A 194 -8.39 -12.46 12.41
C TYR A 194 -9.21 -13.38 11.52
N TYR A 195 -9.35 -12.97 10.26
CA TYR A 195 -10.16 -13.69 9.30
C TYR A 195 -9.50 -13.66 7.92
N GLU A 196 -9.67 -14.74 7.16
CA GLU A 196 -9.46 -14.76 5.72
C GLU A 196 -10.73 -14.25 5.02
N LEU A 197 -10.56 -13.33 4.08
CA LEU A 197 -11.65 -12.68 3.36
C LEU A 197 -12.09 -13.55 2.18
N VAL A 198 -13.34 -13.99 2.19
CA VAL A 198 -14.00 -14.69 1.09
C VAL A 198 -14.98 -13.73 0.43
N VAL A 199 -14.93 -13.64 -0.91
CA VAL A 199 -15.70 -12.66 -1.67
C VAL A 199 -16.44 -13.34 -2.82
N THR A 200 -17.75 -13.12 -2.88
CA THR A 200 -18.58 -13.50 -4.03
C THR A 200 -18.99 -12.26 -4.80
N THR A 201 -18.59 -12.17 -6.07
CA THR A 201 -18.76 -10.98 -6.92
C THR A 201 -19.93 -11.12 -7.88
N PHE A 202 -20.41 -9.99 -8.42
CA PHE A 202 -21.43 -9.98 -9.47
C PHE A 202 -20.79 -10.37 -10.81
N THR A 203 -21.08 -11.57 -11.33
CA THR A 203 -20.76 -11.97 -12.71
C THR A 203 -21.78 -11.45 -13.71
#